data_AF-A0A813GMJ4-F1
#
_entry.id   AF-A0A813GMJ4-F1
#
_cell.length_a   1.000
_cell.length_b   1.000
_cell.length_c   1.000
_cell.angle_alpha   90.00
_cell.angle_beta   90.00
_cell.angle_gamma   90.00
#
_symmetry.space_group_name_H-M   'P 1'
#
loop_
_entity.id
_entity.type
_entity.pdbx_description
1 polymer ?
#
loop_
_entity_poly.entity_id
_entity_poly.type
_entity_poly.pdbx_seq_one_letter_code
_entity_poly.pdbx_strand_id
1 'polypeptide(L)'
;MHYPVQLGKSSSFASSQKTWMSGILVVQTVLLFCRLFQLQEVIGGFFMGLNVLLGWYAMKKDMNITLVSAWGLVNACCLAYDAFTAMSGVLFSLVQLKFTEVLLTAAMPMSDFLAASFAWEIFKDHERGGGLLSPMFATSSEKLPIFAKNRPDEEAGYGHLNDEITHDAHGEYASTADKIGAKKANKAWC
;
A
#
# COMPACT_ATOMS: atom_id res chain seq x y z
N MET A 1 -9.79 -20.30 1.60
CA MET A 1 -9.24 -18.95 1.40
C MET A 1 -9.95 -18.01 2.37
N HIS A 2 -9.21 -17.41 3.29
CA HIS A 2 -9.75 -16.38 4.18
C HIS A 2 -9.45 -15.01 3.59
N TYR A 3 -10.32 -14.03 3.84
CA TYR A 3 -10.12 -12.64 3.45
C TYR A 3 -10.27 -11.73 4.67
N PRO A 4 -9.49 -10.64 4.77
CA PRO A 4 -9.60 -9.71 5.88
C PRO A 4 -10.92 -8.95 5.75
N VAL A 5 -11.69 -8.88 6.84
CA VAL A 5 -12.94 -8.13 6.92
C VAL A 5 -12.75 -6.93 7.84
N GLN A 6 -13.05 -5.74 7.32
CA GLN A 6 -13.02 -4.55 8.14
C GLN A 6 -14.32 -4.40 8.94
N LEU A 7 -14.23 -4.51 10.27
CA LEU A 7 -15.31 -4.21 11.20
C LEU A 7 -15.11 -2.80 11.78
N GLY A 8 -15.39 -1.76 10.98
CA GLY A 8 -15.36 -0.36 11.44
C GLY A 8 -14.45 0.57 10.66
N LYS A 9 -14.09 1.70 11.27
CA LYS A 9 -13.27 2.76 10.66
C LYS A 9 -11.84 2.25 10.39
N SER A 10 -11.18 2.76 9.35
CA SER A 10 -9.81 2.36 9.02
C SER A 10 -8.85 2.70 10.17
N SER A 11 -7.90 1.81 10.44
CA SER A 11 -6.78 2.07 11.37
C SER A 11 -6.09 3.40 11.03
N SER A 12 -5.60 4.11 12.05
CA SER A 12 -4.81 5.33 11.89
C SER A 12 -3.54 5.07 11.06
N PHE A 13 -2.95 3.89 11.21
CA PHE A 13 -1.82 3.43 10.40
C PHE A 13 -2.20 3.31 8.92
N ALA A 14 -3.31 2.64 8.59
CA ALA A 14 -3.76 2.53 7.19
C ALA A 14 -4.04 3.91 6.56
N SER A 15 -4.50 4.88 7.37
CA SER A 15 -4.74 6.24 6.91
C SER A 15 -3.44 7.00 6.61
N SER A 16 -2.37 6.83 7.40
CA SER A 16 -1.08 7.47 7.13
C SER A 16 -0.40 6.90 5.87
N GLN A 17 -0.70 5.64 5.53
CA GLN A 17 -0.19 4.98 4.33
C GLN A 17 -0.89 5.39 3.02
N LYS A 18 -1.98 6.17 3.07
CA LYS A 18 -2.72 6.64 1.87
C LYS A 18 -1.80 7.38 0.88
N THR A 19 -0.90 8.22 1.38
CA THR A 19 0.04 8.99 0.55
C THR A 19 1.01 8.09 -0.21
N TRP A 20 1.53 7.05 0.45
CA TRP A 20 2.42 6.07 -0.18
C TRP A 20 1.71 5.27 -1.26
N MET A 21 0.49 4.80 -1.00
CA MET A 21 -0.34 4.11 -2.00
C MET A 21 -0.58 5.00 -3.23
N SER A 22 -0.88 6.28 -3.03
CA SER A 22 -1.05 7.24 -4.12
C SER A 22 0.21 7.36 -4.98
N GLY A 23 1.39 7.36 -4.38
CA GLY A 23 2.66 7.41 -5.09
C GLY A 23 2.84 6.18 -6.00
N ILE A 24 2.58 4.99 -5.47
CA ILE A 24 2.66 3.73 -6.23
C ILE A 24 1.66 3.73 -7.41
N LEU A 25 0.42 4.19 -7.19
CA LEU A 25 -0.59 4.24 -8.25
C LEU A 25 -0.25 5.24 -9.35
N VAL A 26 0.36 6.38 -9.02
CA VAL A 26 0.85 7.33 -10.02
C VAL A 26 1.94 6.68 -10.88
N VAL A 27 2.90 5.98 -10.26
CA VAL A 27 3.95 5.25 -10.99
C VAL A 27 3.34 4.18 -11.90
N GLN A 28 2.41 3.37 -11.40
CA GLN A 28 1.71 2.36 -12.21
C GLN A 28 0.91 2.98 -13.35
N THR A 29 0.27 4.14 -13.13
CA THR A 29 -0.47 4.85 -14.18
C THR A 29 0.48 5.33 -15.29
N VAL A 30 1.64 5.86 -14.94
CA VAL A 30 2.66 6.27 -15.92
C VAL A 30 3.18 5.05 -16.71
N LEU A 31 3.51 3.95 -16.02
CA LEU A 31 3.96 2.71 -16.65
C LEU A 31 2.89 2.10 -17.56
N LEU A 32 1.62 2.18 -17.18
CA LEU A 32 0.48 1.78 -18.02
C LEU A 32 0.46 2.55 -19.35
N PHE A 33 0.60 3.88 -19.31
CA PHE A 33 0.66 4.68 -20.53
C PHE A 33 1.90 4.32 -21.37
N CYS A 34 3.08 4.17 -20.74
CA CYS A 34 4.27 3.70 -21.44
C CYS A 34 4.05 2.32 -22.09
N ARG A 35 3.39 1.38 -21.42
CA ARG A 35 3.09 0.04 -21.96
C ARG A 35 2.17 0.13 -23.18
N LEU A 36 1.12 0.96 -23.12
CA LEU A 36 0.16 1.10 -24.23
C LEU A 36 0.76 1.80 -25.45
N PHE A 37 1.55 2.86 -25.26
CA PHE A 37 2.09 3.65 -26.37
C PHE A 37 3.41 3.10 -26.93
N GLN A 38 4.32 2.62 -26.07
CA GLN A 38 5.66 2.20 -26.49
C GLN A 38 5.72 0.70 -26.80
N LEU A 39 5.14 -0.15 -25.95
CA LEU A 39 5.17 -1.61 -26.14
C LEU A 39 3.98 -2.12 -26.97
N GLN A 40 2.93 -1.32 -27.14
CA GLN A 40 1.70 -1.67 -27.87
C GLN A 40 1.02 -2.96 -27.36
N GLU A 41 1.27 -3.35 -26.11
CA GLU A 41 0.66 -4.53 -25.48
C GLU A 41 -0.73 -4.21 -24.92
N VAL A 42 -1.74 -4.29 -25.79
CA VAL A 42 -3.13 -3.92 -25.44
C VAL A 42 -3.70 -4.79 -24.31
N ILE A 43 -3.48 -6.11 -24.36
CA ILE A 43 -4.05 -7.05 -23.37
C ILE A 43 -3.43 -6.84 -21.99
N GLY A 44 -2.09 -6.77 -21.91
CA GLY A 44 -1.38 -6.50 -20.66
C GLY A 44 -1.73 -5.13 -20.08
N GLY A 45 -1.78 -4.11 -20.95
CA GLY A 45 -2.22 -2.76 -20.56
C GLY A 45 -3.66 -2.72 -20.05
N PHE A 46 -4.57 -3.50 -20.61
CA PHE A 46 -5.96 -3.57 -20.13
C PHE A 46 -6.04 -4.13 -18.70
N PHE A 47 -5.37 -5.25 -18.40
CA PHE A 47 -5.35 -5.82 -17.04
C PHE A 47 -4.66 -4.90 -16.04
N MET A 48 -3.53 -4.28 -16.43
CA MET A 48 -2.85 -3.28 -15.61
C MET A 48 -3.75 -2.06 -15.35
N GLY A 49 -4.53 -1.63 -16.33
CA GLY A 49 -5.53 -0.57 -16.18
C GLY A 49 -6.62 -0.92 -15.17
N LEU A 50 -7.14 -2.14 -15.20
CA LEU A 50 -8.09 -2.62 -14.18
C LEU A 50 -7.49 -2.62 -12.77
N ASN A 51 -6.21 -3.00 -12.63
CA ASN A 51 -5.51 -2.95 -11.34
C ASN A 51 -5.35 -1.53 -10.81
N VAL A 52 -4.95 -0.59 -11.67
CA VAL A 52 -4.83 0.83 -11.31
C VAL A 52 -6.20 1.38 -10.88
N LEU A 53 -7.26 1.08 -11.63
CA LEU A 53 -8.63 1.48 -11.26
C LEU A 53 -9.07 0.88 -9.92
N LEU A 54 -8.77 -0.39 -9.67
CA LEU A 54 -9.06 -1.05 -8.40
C LEU A 54 -8.31 -0.39 -7.24
N GLY A 55 -7.04 -0.01 -7.43
CA GLY A 55 -6.26 0.71 -6.42
C GLY A 55 -6.81 2.10 -6.12
N TRP A 56 -7.16 2.88 -7.15
CA TRP A 56 -7.83 4.18 -6.96
C TRP A 56 -9.19 4.03 -6.28
N TYR A 57 -9.93 2.96 -6.58
CA TYR A 57 -11.20 2.65 -5.93
C TYR A 57 -11.00 2.31 -4.44
N ALA A 58 -9.97 1.53 -4.10
CA ALA A 58 -9.61 1.22 -2.71
C ALA A 58 -9.24 2.48 -1.92
N MET A 59 -8.49 3.42 -2.52
CA MET A 59 -8.17 4.71 -1.90
C MET A 59 -9.43 5.54 -1.60
N LYS A 60 -10.40 5.57 -2.53
CA LYS A 60 -11.68 6.29 -2.33
C LYS A 60 -12.55 5.67 -1.24
N LYS A 61 -12.39 4.37 -0.97
CA LYS A 61 -13.14 3.62 0.05
C LYS A 61 -12.38 3.53 1.39
N ASP A 62 -11.69 4.62 1.75
CA ASP A 62 -10.96 4.76 3.01
C ASP A 62 -9.98 3.62 3.31
N MET A 63 -9.24 3.15 2.29
CA MET A 63 -8.27 2.06 2.43
C MET A 63 -8.90 0.78 3.00
N ASN A 64 -10.08 0.42 2.50
CA ASN A 64 -10.73 -0.81 2.92
C ASN A 64 -9.77 -2.00 2.75
N ILE A 65 -9.44 -2.68 3.86
CA ILE A 65 -8.43 -3.73 3.87
C ILE A 65 -8.73 -4.83 2.85
N THR A 66 -10.00 -5.20 2.67
CA THR A 66 -10.41 -6.23 1.71
C THR A 66 -10.05 -5.80 0.28
N LEU A 67 -10.29 -4.54 -0.07
CA LEU A 67 -9.95 -4.01 -1.40
C LEU A 67 -8.44 -3.88 -1.59
N VAL A 68 -7.72 -3.43 -0.57
CA VAL A 68 -6.25 -3.30 -0.62
C VAL A 68 -5.59 -4.66 -0.74
N SER A 69 -6.03 -5.67 0.00
CA SER A 69 -5.52 -7.04 -0.10
C SER A 69 -5.88 -7.69 -1.43
N ALA A 70 -7.10 -7.47 -1.94
CA ALA A 70 -7.48 -7.94 -3.27
C ALA A 70 -6.60 -7.29 -4.35
N TRP A 71 -6.41 -5.97 -4.29
CA TRP A 71 -5.51 -5.24 -5.18
C TRP A 71 -4.07 -5.78 -5.12
N GLY A 72 -3.52 -6.00 -3.92
CA GLY A 72 -2.19 -6.58 -3.73
C GLY A 72 -2.06 -7.97 -4.33
N LEU A 73 -3.08 -8.83 -4.17
CA LEU A 73 -3.08 -10.18 -4.72
C LEU A 73 -3.12 -10.17 -6.25
N VAL A 74 -3.94 -9.29 -6.85
CA VAL A 74 -3.96 -9.18 -8.32
C VAL A 74 -2.62 -8.64 -8.84
N ASN A 75 -1.98 -7.69 -8.14
CA ASN A 75 -0.62 -7.24 -8.48
C ASN A 75 0.41 -8.38 -8.37
N ALA A 76 0.30 -9.28 -7.39
CA ALA A 76 1.17 -10.45 -7.29
C ALA A 76 0.97 -11.42 -8.47
N CYS A 77 -0.27 -11.61 -8.93
CA CYS A 77 -0.54 -12.40 -10.14
C CYS A 77 0.00 -11.73 -11.40
N CYS A 78 -0.16 -10.41 -11.54
CA CYS A 78 0.42 -9.62 -12.63
C CYS A 78 1.94 -9.67 -12.62
N LEU A 79 2.57 -9.56 -11.45
CA LEU A 79 4.01 -9.72 -11.28
C LEU A 79 4.50 -11.05 -11.85
N ALA A 80 3.82 -12.16 -11.54
CA ALA A 80 4.20 -13.47 -12.05
C ALA A 80 4.08 -13.55 -13.58
N TYR A 81 3.00 -13.00 -14.14
CA TYR A 81 2.78 -12.94 -15.59
C TYR A 81 3.80 -12.04 -16.30
N ASP A 82 4.04 -10.84 -15.78
CA ASP A 82 4.99 -9.87 -16.32
C ASP A 82 6.43 -10.36 -16.18
N ALA A 83 6.78 -11.07 -15.09
CA ALA A 83 8.08 -11.72 -14.97
C ALA A 83 8.28 -12.81 -16.03
N PHE A 84 7.26 -13.62 -16.31
CA PHE A 84 7.32 -14.66 -17.32
C PHE A 84 7.47 -14.08 -18.74
N THR A 85 6.69 -13.05 -19.07
CA THR A 85 6.76 -12.37 -20.37
C THR A 85 8.04 -11.55 -20.52
N ALA A 86 8.52 -10.90 -19.45
CA ALA A 86 9.81 -10.21 -19.45
C ALA A 86 10.96 -11.19 -19.71
N MET A 87 10.95 -12.36 -19.08
CA MET A 87 11.98 -13.38 -19.29
C MET A 87 12.08 -13.82 -20.75
N SER A 88 10.95 -14.01 -21.43
CA SER A 88 10.95 -14.36 -22.85
C SER A 88 11.33 -13.17 -23.76
N GLY A 89 10.86 -11.96 -23.45
CA GLY A 89 11.13 -10.75 -24.24
C GLY A 89 12.55 -10.21 -24.14
N VAL A 90 13.18 -10.31 -22.96
CA VAL A 90 14.55 -9.80 -22.73
C VAL A 90 15.58 -10.56 -23.58
N LEU A 91 15.40 -11.87 -23.77
CA LEU A 91 16.30 -12.68 -24.58
C LEU A 91 16.38 -12.17 -26.04
N PHE A 92 15.24 -11.79 -26.63
CA PHE A 92 15.19 -11.23 -27.98
C PHE A 92 15.62 -9.76 -28.03
N SER A 93 15.27 -8.98 -27.01
CA SER A 93 15.54 -7.53 -26.97
C SER A 93 17.03 -7.20 -26.78
N LEU A 94 17.76 -8.05 -26.05
CA LEU A 94 19.21 -7.92 -25.88
C LEU A 94 19.96 -8.06 -27.22
N VAL A 95 19.47 -8.92 -28.12
CA VAL A 95 20.03 -9.08 -29.47
C VAL A 95 19.81 -7.83 -30.33
N GLN A 96 18.71 -7.12 -30.10
CA GLN A 96 18.34 -5.90 -30.85
C GLN A 96 18.83 -4.59 -30.20
N LEU A 97 19.53 -4.65 -29.05
CA LEU A 97 20.09 -3.48 -28.34
C LEU A 97 19.06 -2.36 -28.02
N LYS A 98 17.80 -2.74 -27.81
CA LYS A 98 16.73 -1.78 -27.48
C LYS A 98 16.62 -1.53 -25.98
N PHE A 99 17.55 -0.75 -25.44
CA PHE A 99 17.63 -0.49 -23.99
C PHE A 99 16.35 0.06 -23.37
N THR A 100 15.60 0.91 -24.08
CA THR A 100 14.34 1.49 -23.58
C THR A 100 13.27 0.42 -23.35
N GLU A 101 13.13 -0.54 -24.27
CA GLU A 101 12.17 -1.65 -24.14
C GLU A 101 12.55 -2.53 -22.95
N VAL A 102 13.84 -2.83 -22.77
CA VAL A 102 14.35 -3.61 -21.63
C VAL A 102 14.08 -2.90 -20.30
N LEU A 103 14.34 -1.59 -20.21
CA LEU A 103 14.12 -0.81 -18.99
C LEU A 103 12.63 -0.77 -18.61
N LEU A 104 11.74 -0.53 -19.58
CA LEU A 104 10.30 -0.53 -19.34
C LEU A 104 9.80 -1.93 -18.94
N THR A 105 10.27 -2.96 -19.62
CA THR A 105 9.92 -4.36 -19.33
C THR A 105 10.36 -4.79 -17.93
N ALA A 106 11.51 -4.29 -17.45
CA ALA A 106 11.98 -4.53 -16.09
C ALA A 106 11.25 -3.67 -15.04
N ALA A 107 10.86 -2.43 -15.38
CA ALA A 107 10.19 -1.52 -14.46
C ALA A 107 8.77 -1.99 -14.08
N MET A 108 8.06 -2.68 -14.98
CA MET A 108 6.72 -3.21 -14.74
C MET A 108 6.64 -4.18 -13.54
N PRO A 109 7.38 -5.32 -13.52
CA PRO A 109 7.36 -6.22 -12.37
C PRO A 109 7.90 -5.56 -11.10
N MET A 110 8.82 -4.59 -11.20
CA MET A 110 9.27 -3.85 -10.01
C MET A 110 8.15 -3.01 -9.39
N SER A 111 7.33 -2.35 -10.20
CA SER A 111 6.18 -1.60 -9.71
C SER A 111 5.11 -2.51 -9.09
N ASP A 112 4.82 -3.66 -9.71
CA ASP A 112 3.83 -4.60 -9.19
C ASP A 112 4.30 -5.29 -7.91
N PHE A 113 5.60 -5.57 -7.82
CA PHE A 113 6.22 -6.07 -6.59
C PHE A 113 6.12 -5.07 -5.43
N LEU A 114 6.34 -3.77 -5.69
CA LEU A 114 6.15 -2.72 -4.71
C LEU A 114 4.70 -2.62 -4.25
N ALA A 115 3.75 -2.68 -5.18
CA ALA A 115 2.31 -2.69 -4.87
C ALA A 115 1.91 -3.90 -4.00
N ALA A 116 2.35 -5.10 -4.37
CA ALA A 116 2.06 -6.32 -3.64
C ALA A 116 2.69 -6.32 -2.24
N SER A 117 3.95 -5.87 -2.13
CA SER A 117 4.67 -5.76 -0.86
C SER A 117 4.02 -4.73 0.07
N PHE A 118 3.59 -3.58 -0.48
CA PHE A 118 2.86 -2.56 0.28
C PHE A 118 1.52 -3.10 0.82
N ALA A 119 0.74 -3.77 -0.02
CA ALA A 119 -0.52 -4.39 0.41
C ALA A 119 -0.29 -5.47 1.48
N TRP A 120 0.80 -6.23 1.39
CA TRP A 120 1.20 -7.22 2.38
C TRP A 120 1.55 -6.59 3.74
N GLU A 121 2.25 -5.46 3.77
CA GLU A 121 2.54 -4.75 5.03
C GLU A 121 1.26 -4.25 5.70
N ILE A 122 0.32 -3.68 4.95
CA ILE A 122 -0.99 -3.26 5.48
C ILE A 122 -1.79 -4.46 6.01
N PHE A 123 -1.73 -5.59 5.31
CA PHE A 123 -2.36 -6.83 5.77
C PHE A 123 -1.77 -7.33 7.09
N LYS A 124 -0.43 -7.37 7.21
CA LYS A 124 0.23 -7.77 8.47
C LYS A 124 -0.11 -6.83 9.63
N ASP A 125 -0.20 -5.53 9.37
CA ASP A 125 -0.63 -4.57 10.40
C ASP A 125 -2.06 -4.86 10.87
N HIS A 126 -2.97 -5.18 9.94
CA HIS A 126 -4.33 -5.58 10.26
C HIS A 126 -4.38 -6.87 11.11
N GLU A 127 -3.56 -7.87 10.79
CA GLU A 127 -3.47 -9.10 11.60
C GLU A 127 -2.90 -8.82 13.01
N ARG A 128 -1.88 -7.97 13.13
CA ARG A 128 -1.30 -7.56 14.42
C ARG A 128 -2.31 -6.81 15.29
N GLY A 129 -3.20 -6.04 14.68
CA GLY A 129 -4.29 -5.34 15.36
C GLY A 129 -5.46 -6.25 15.80
N GLY A 130 -5.37 -7.57 15.63
CA GLY A 130 -6.46 -8.50 15.97
C GLY A 130 -7.58 -8.54 14.93
N GLY A 131 -7.28 -8.16 13.69
CA GLY A 131 -8.21 -8.23 12.56
C GLY A 131 -8.79 -9.62 12.36
N LEU A 132 -10.10 -9.69 12.08
CA LEU A 132 -10.80 -10.95 11.83
C LEU A 132 -10.66 -11.35 10.36
N LEU A 133 -10.20 -12.58 10.16
CA LEU A 133 -10.19 -13.25 8.87
C LEU A 133 -11.51 -14.01 8.69
N SER A 134 -12.33 -13.61 7.72
CA SER A 134 -13.56 -14.35 7.40
C SER A 134 -13.28 -15.39 6.31
N PRO A 135 -13.79 -16.63 6.42
CA PRO A 135 -13.73 -17.57 5.32
C PRO A 135 -14.61 -17.07 4.16
N MET A 136 -14.09 -17.18 2.93
CA MET A 136 -14.79 -16.73 1.70
C MET A 136 -16.12 -17.45 1.47
N PHE A 137 -16.25 -18.68 1.97
CA PHE A 137 -17.42 -19.54 1.78
C PHE A 137 -18.19 -19.78 3.08
N ALA A 138 -18.10 -18.88 4.07
CA ALA A 138 -19.02 -18.93 5.20
C ALA A 138 -20.45 -18.77 4.67
N THR A 139 -21.19 -19.86 4.67
CA THR A 139 -22.62 -19.88 4.41
C THR A 139 -23.29 -18.94 5.40
N SER A 140 -24.07 -17.98 4.90
CA SER A 140 -24.74 -16.91 5.67
C SER A 140 -25.72 -17.39 6.77
N SER A 141 -25.73 -18.69 7.08
CA SER A 141 -26.63 -19.31 8.05
C SER A 141 -26.02 -19.42 9.45
N GLU A 142 -24.71 -19.22 9.63
CA GLU A 142 -24.10 -19.23 10.95
C GLU A 142 -24.17 -17.83 11.54
N LYS A 143 -25.20 -17.59 12.37
CA LYS A 143 -25.33 -16.37 13.16
C LYS A 143 -24.05 -16.19 13.96
N LEU A 144 -23.24 -15.20 13.58
CA LEU A 144 -22.00 -14.86 14.29
C LEU A 144 -22.30 -14.77 15.80
N PRO A 145 -21.52 -15.44 16.66
CA PRO A 145 -21.72 -15.36 18.09
C PRO A 145 -21.67 -13.87 18.50
N ILE A 146 -22.66 -13.45 19.28
CA ILE A 146 -22.89 -12.08 19.78
C ILE A 146 -21.71 -11.52 20.61
N PHE A 147 -20.61 -12.26 20.70
CA PHE A 147 -19.39 -11.91 21.42
C PHE A 147 -18.66 -10.65 20.91
N ALA A 148 -18.98 -10.14 19.73
CA ALA A 148 -18.42 -8.87 19.25
C ALA A 148 -19.14 -7.61 19.80
N LYS A 149 -20.29 -7.75 20.49
CA LYS A 149 -21.08 -6.58 20.93
C LYS A 149 -20.63 -5.98 22.26
N ASN A 150 -19.80 -6.68 23.05
CA ASN A 150 -19.41 -6.27 24.41
C ASN A 150 -17.89 -6.23 24.60
N ARG A 151 -17.13 -5.55 23.72
CA ARG A 151 -15.78 -5.03 24.08
C ARG A 151 -15.89 -3.56 24.48
N PRO A 152 -16.12 -3.24 25.76
CA PRO A 152 -16.08 -1.87 26.28
C PRO A 152 -14.65 -1.31 26.43
N ASP A 153 -13.62 -2.05 26.03
CA ASP A 153 -12.21 -1.81 26.32
C ASP A 153 -11.37 -1.36 25.11
N GLU A 154 -11.89 -1.42 23.88
CA GLU A 154 -11.10 -1.09 22.68
C GLU A 154 -10.91 0.43 22.46
N GLU A 155 -11.67 1.29 23.15
CA GLU A 155 -11.36 2.73 23.21
C GLU A 155 -10.29 3.09 24.27
N ALA A 156 -9.99 2.22 25.23
CA ALA A 156 -9.04 2.52 26.30
C ALA A 156 -7.58 2.11 26.00
N GLY A 157 -7.37 1.11 25.12
CA GLY A 157 -6.04 0.53 24.88
C GLY A 157 -5.13 1.29 23.91
N TYR A 158 -5.68 2.07 22.97
CA TYR A 158 -4.88 2.83 22.00
C TYR A 158 -4.48 4.24 22.48
N GLY A 159 -5.03 4.73 23.59
CA GLY A 159 -4.58 5.97 24.23
C GLY A 159 -3.23 5.80 24.92
N HIS A 160 -3.02 4.68 25.61
CA HIS A 160 -1.89 4.53 26.53
C HIS A 160 -0.53 4.32 25.83
N LEU A 161 -0.51 3.74 24.62
CA LEU A 161 0.74 3.60 23.85
C LEU A 161 1.14 4.89 23.12
N ASN A 162 0.18 5.76 22.81
CA ASN A 162 0.49 7.07 22.24
C ASN A 162 0.97 8.06 23.31
N ASP A 163 0.53 7.94 24.56
CA ASP A 163 1.01 8.79 25.65
C ASP A 163 2.47 8.50 26.04
N GLU A 164 2.91 7.24 25.97
CA GLU A 164 4.32 6.88 26.23
C GLU A 164 5.23 7.31 25.07
N ILE A 165 4.77 7.20 23.81
CA ILE A 165 5.55 7.66 22.63
C ILE A 165 5.52 9.18 22.48
N THR A 166 4.45 9.88 22.87
CA THR A 166 4.41 11.35 22.85
C THR A 166 5.20 11.99 23.99
N HIS A 167 5.35 11.32 25.14
CA HIS A 167 6.24 11.81 26.20
C HIS A 167 7.73 11.80 25.79
N ASP A 168 8.16 10.81 25.00
CA ASP A 168 9.54 10.75 24.52
C ASP A 168 9.77 11.65 23.28
N ALA A 169 8.79 11.75 22.38
CA ALA A 169 8.92 12.59 21.20
C ALA A 169 8.87 14.10 21.52
N HIS A 170 8.03 14.55 22.45
CA HIS A 170 7.95 15.98 22.80
C HIS A 170 9.18 16.51 23.55
N GLY A 171 9.96 15.65 24.22
CA GLY A 171 11.21 16.04 24.87
C GLY A 171 12.31 16.43 23.88
N GLU A 172 12.40 15.74 22.73
CA GLU A 172 13.51 15.94 21.79
C GLU A 172 13.29 17.12 20.82
N TYR A 173 12.03 17.39 20.42
CA TYR A 173 11.72 18.53 19.55
C TYR A 173 11.74 19.88 20.30
N ALA A 174 11.39 19.91 21.59
CA ALA A 174 11.48 21.13 22.40
C ALA A 174 12.94 21.60 22.59
N SER A 175 13.88 20.66 22.77
CA SER A 175 15.32 20.97 22.89
C SER A 175 15.94 21.51 21.60
N THR A 176 15.38 21.15 20.44
CA THR A 176 15.93 21.55 19.13
C THR A 176 15.38 22.91 18.67
N ALA A 177 14.12 23.24 18.98
CA ALA A 177 13.53 24.55 18.65
C ALA A 177 14.21 25.71 19.40
N ASP A 178 14.60 25.49 20.67
CA ASP A 178 15.27 26.52 21.49
C ASP A 178 16.68 26.87 20.95
N LYS A 179 17.40 25.87 20.42
CA LYS A 179 18.74 26.08 19.84
C LYS A 179 18.71 26.87 18.52
N ILE A 180 17.61 26.81 17.77
CA ILE A 180 17.46 27.56 16.51
C ILE A 180 17.06 29.01 16.78
N GLY A 181 16.25 29.27 17.81
CA GLY A 181 15.92 30.63 18.27
C GLY A 181 17.16 31.40 18.75
N ALA A 182 18.00 30.77 19.59
CA ALA A 182 19.20 31.39 20.14
C ALA A 182 20.24 31.79 19.08
N LYS A 183 20.39 31.03 17.98
CA LYS A 183 21.31 31.38 16.89
C LYS A 183 20.86 32.58 16.06
N LYS A 184 19.56 32.88 15.99
CA LYS A 184 19.05 34.05 15.26
C LYS A 184 19.25 35.36 16.02
N ALA A 185 19.15 35.34 17.35
CA ALA A 185 19.33 36.53 18.18
C ALA A 185 20.78 37.06 18.16
N ASN A 186 21.77 36.18 18.04
CA ASN A 186 23.18 36.58 18.09
C ASN A 186 23.74 37.13 16.77
N LYS A 187 22.92 37.18 15.70
CA LYS A 187 23.31 37.71 14.38
C LYS A 187 22.75 39.09 14.08
N ALA A 188 22.02 39.69 15.03
CA ALA A 188 21.41 41.01 14.88
C ALA A 188 22.21 42.14 15.55
N TRP A 189 23.37 41.82 16.16
CA TRP A 189 24.18 42.77 16.94
C TRP A 189 25.66 42.84 16.50
N CYS A 190 25.99 42.30 15.32
CA CYS A 190 27.25 42.52 14.60
C CYS A 190 26.94 42.99 13.18
#